data_AF-A0A0Q8WKC6-F1
#
_entry.id   AF-A0A0Q8WKC6-F1
#
_cell.length_a   1.000
_cell.length_b   1.000
_cell.length_c   1.000
_cell.angle_alpha   90.00
_cell.angle_beta   90.00
_cell.angle_gamma   90.00
#
_symmetry.space_group_name_H-M   'P 1'
#
loop_
_entity.id
_entity.type
_entity.pdbx_description
1 polymer ?
#
loop_
_entity_poly.entity_id
_entity_poly.type
_entity_poly.pdbx_seq_one_letter_code
_entity_poly.pdbx_strand_id
1 'polypeptide(L)'
;MYAFLLSTAVIFVAELGDKSQLMAMTFAARYRARDVIIGITAATALVHLASVGIGALIGDAFADYQGPIAIVAGVAFLGFALWTLRGDELTEDEADKARNATGAAILAVGVAFFLAELGDKTMLATITLATREGWFGTWLGSTLGMVAADALAIGVGALLGRRLPEKVIAYGAATLFALFGVLLIVDGAGLL
;
A
#
# COMPACT_ATOMS: atom_id res chain seq x y z
N MET A 1 8.91 -16.72 5.18
CA MET A 1 9.62 -15.59 5.82
C MET A 1 9.99 -14.52 4.80
N TYR A 2 10.56 -14.89 3.64
CA TYR A 2 10.93 -13.95 2.58
C TYR A 2 9.77 -13.05 2.12
N ALA A 3 8.66 -13.65 1.65
CA ALA A 3 7.47 -12.91 1.19
C ALA A 3 6.92 -11.91 2.21
N PHE A 4 6.95 -12.27 3.49
CA PHE A 4 6.51 -11.40 4.60
C PHE A 4 7.40 -10.17 4.73
N LEU A 5 8.73 -10.35 4.84
CA LEU A 5 9.65 -9.22 4.99
C LEU A 5 9.66 -8.34 3.74
N LEU A 6 9.60 -8.96 2.57
CA LEU A 6 9.54 -8.28 1.29
C LEU A 6 8.29 -7.42 1.18
N SER A 7 7.10 -7.99 1.40
CA SER A 7 5.85 -7.24 1.31
C SER A 7 5.71 -6.20 2.42
N THR A 8 6.23 -6.44 3.63
CA THR A 8 6.32 -5.40 4.67
C THR A 8 7.15 -4.23 4.19
N ALA A 9 8.36 -4.46 3.68
CA ALA A 9 9.25 -3.38 3.26
C ALA A 9 8.68 -2.60 2.05
N VAL A 10 8.19 -3.32 1.03
CA VAL A 10 7.64 -2.70 -0.18
C VAL A 10 6.41 -1.88 0.14
N ILE A 11 5.45 -2.44 0.87
CA ILE A 11 4.19 -1.75 1.17
C ILE A 11 4.40 -0.62 2.17
N PHE A 12 5.26 -0.79 3.18
CA PHE A 12 5.63 0.30 4.08
C PHE A 12 6.16 1.50 3.30
N VAL A 13 7.11 1.27 2.39
CA VAL A 13 7.71 2.36 1.59
C VAL A 13 6.69 2.96 0.62
N ALA A 14 5.85 2.13 0.00
CA ALA A 14 4.81 2.57 -0.94
C ALA A 14 3.74 3.46 -0.30
N GLU A 15 3.43 3.20 0.98
CA GLU A 15 2.44 3.93 1.76
C GLU A 15 2.95 5.30 2.24
N LEU A 16 4.27 5.44 2.39
CA LEU A 16 4.84 6.70 2.89
C LEU A 16 4.66 7.83 1.85
N GLY A 17 4.05 8.93 2.30
CA GLY A 17 3.74 10.08 1.48
C GLY A 17 2.45 9.94 0.67
N ASP A 18 1.65 8.90 0.90
CA ASP A 18 0.42 8.66 0.15
C ASP A 18 -0.80 9.43 0.70
N LYS A 19 -1.83 9.57 -0.14
CA LYS A 19 -3.12 10.18 0.23
C LYS A 19 -3.80 9.45 1.39
N SER A 20 -3.71 8.13 1.46
CA SER A 20 -4.23 7.31 2.57
C SER A 20 -3.56 7.70 3.88
N GLN A 21 -2.24 7.89 3.87
CA GLN A 21 -1.46 8.35 5.01
C GLN A 21 -1.89 9.75 5.49
N LEU A 22 -2.20 10.68 4.55
CA LEU A 22 -2.77 11.99 4.89
C LEU A 22 -4.17 11.87 5.50
N MET A 23 -5.00 10.95 5.02
CA MET A 23 -6.30 10.65 5.63
C MET A 23 -6.14 10.10 7.05
N ALA A 24 -5.19 9.19 7.29
CA ALA A 24 -4.92 8.62 8.62
C ALA A 24 -4.64 9.72 9.65
N MET A 25 -3.79 10.70 9.28
CA MET A 25 -3.51 11.86 10.12
C MET A 25 -4.76 12.74 10.34
N THR A 26 -5.55 12.95 9.29
CA THR A 26 -6.80 13.73 9.39
C THR A 26 -7.80 13.07 10.35
N PHE A 27 -7.95 11.75 10.28
CA PHE A 27 -8.77 10.99 11.22
C PHE A 27 -8.21 11.02 12.64
N ALA A 28 -6.89 10.90 12.81
CA ALA A 28 -6.23 10.95 14.12
C ALA A 28 -6.28 12.34 14.78
N ALA A 29 -6.50 13.41 14.01
CA ALA A 29 -6.78 14.74 14.56
C ALA A 29 -8.17 14.82 15.21
N ARG A 30 -9.11 13.93 14.84
CA ARG A 30 -10.50 13.94 15.31
C ARG A 30 -10.85 12.80 16.26
N TYR A 31 -10.25 11.63 16.06
CA TYR A 31 -10.50 10.41 16.82
C TYR A 31 -9.24 9.97 17.56
N ARG A 32 -9.40 9.09 18.56
CA ARG A 32 -8.26 8.53 19.29
C ARG A 32 -7.40 7.69 18.34
N ALA A 33 -6.09 7.92 18.33
CA ALA A 33 -5.15 7.22 17.45
C ALA A 33 -5.32 5.68 17.46
N ARG A 34 -5.58 5.08 18.63
CA ARG A 34 -5.84 3.64 18.72
C ARG A 34 -7.04 3.17 17.90
N ASP A 35 -8.13 3.95 17.89
CA ASP A 35 -9.38 3.59 17.22
C ASP A 35 -9.21 3.75 15.70
N VAL A 36 -8.42 4.76 15.29
CA VAL A 36 -8.00 4.97 13.89
C VAL A 36 -7.15 3.81 13.40
N ILE A 37 -6.11 3.43 14.15
CA ILE A 37 -5.24 2.30 13.79
C ILE A 37 -6.02 0.99 13.71
N ILE A 38 -6.97 0.74 14.60
CA ILE A 38 -7.83 -0.46 14.52
C ILE A 38 -8.68 -0.43 13.23
N GLY A 39 -9.26 0.72 12.90
CA GLY A 39 -10.03 0.91 11.66
C GLY A 39 -9.20 0.68 10.40
N ILE A 40 -8.01 1.29 10.32
CA ILE A 40 -7.03 1.10 9.23
C ILE A 40 -6.65 -0.37 9.14
N THR A 41 -6.22 -0.98 10.24
CA THR A 41 -5.77 -2.38 10.27
C THR A 41 -6.85 -3.31 9.71
N ALA A 42 -8.11 -3.14 10.13
CA ALA A 42 -9.21 -3.97 9.65
C ALA A 42 -9.46 -3.75 8.14
N ALA A 43 -9.48 -2.51 7.67
CA ALA A 43 -9.68 -2.18 6.26
C ALA A 43 -8.56 -2.73 5.39
N THR A 44 -7.31 -2.44 5.73
CA THR A 44 -6.10 -2.94 5.07
C THR A 44 -6.07 -4.46 5.04
N ALA A 45 -6.34 -5.12 6.17
CA ALA A 45 -6.35 -6.58 6.21
C ALA A 45 -7.36 -7.18 5.22
N LEU A 46 -8.53 -6.56 5.06
CA LEU A 46 -9.56 -6.99 4.11
C LEU A 46 -9.15 -6.74 2.66
N VAL A 47 -8.69 -5.51 2.34
CA VAL A 47 -8.26 -5.17 0.97
C VAL A 47 -7.07 -6.04 0.56
N HIS A 48 -6.09 -6.22 1.43
CA HIS A 48 -4.93 -7.06 1.16
C HIS A 48 -5.31 -8.54 1.10
N LEU A 49 -6.29 -9.01 1.88
CA LEU A 49 -6.77 -10.39 1.77
C LEU A 49 -7.39 -10.64 0.39
N ALA A 50 -8.21 -9.71 -0.09
CA ALA A 50 -8.77 -9.77 -1.45
C ALA A 50 -7.65 -9.73 -2.50
N SER A 51 -6.67 -8.85 -2.31
CA SER A 51 -5.49 -8.69 -3.20
C SER A 51 -4.69 -9.98 -3.30
N VAL A 52 -4.35 -10.61 -2.17
CA VAL A 52 -3.60 -11.87 -2.20
C VAL A 52 -4.44 -13.03 -2.72
N GLY A 53 -5.76 -13.00 -2.53
CA GLY A 53 -6.68 -13.95 -3.13
C GLY A 53 -6.65 -13.87 -4.65
N ILE A 54 -6.73 -12.66 -5.21
CA ILE A 54 -6.59 -12.43 -6.65
C ILE A 54 -5.20 -12.88 -7.13
N GLY A 55 -4.13 -12.49 -6.44
CA GLY A 55 -2.77 -12.88 -6.80
C GLY A 55 -2.54 -14.39 -6.79
N ALA A 56 -3.03 -15.09 -5.76
CA ALA A 56 -2.97 -16.55 -5.68
C ALA A 56 -3.74 -17.21 -6.83
N LEU A 57 -4.96 -16.75 -7.12
CA LEU A 57 -5.75 -17.28 -8.23
C LEU A 57 -5.06 -17.07 -9.58
N ILE A 58 -4.45 -15.90 -9.80
CA ILE A 58 -3.68 -15.65 -11.03
C ILE A 58 -2.44 -16.55 -11.08
N GLY A 59 -1.70 -16.66 -9.97
CA GLY A 59 -0.50 -17.49 -9.88
C GLY A 59 -0.78 -18.96 -10.21
N ASP A 60 -1.87 -19.50 -9.66
CA ASP A 60 -2.29 -20.88 -9.89
C ASP A 60 -2.88 -21.08 -11.30
N ALA A 61 -3.77 -20.19 -11.76
CA ALA A 61 -4.45 -20.33 -13.04
C ALA A 61 -3.52 -20.14 -14.25
N PHE A 62 -2.44 -19.38 -14.08
CA PHE A 62 -1.50 -19.03 -15.15
C PHE A 62 -0.06 -19.44 -14.80
N ALA A 63 0.10 -20.59 -14.14
CA ALA A 63 1.40 -21.12 -13.72
C ALA A 63 2.42 -21.27 -14.87
N ASP A 64 1.96 -21.55 -16.10
CA ASP A 64 2.83 -21.66 -17.28
C ASP A 64 3.25 -20.30 -17.87
N TYR A 65 2.62 -19.20 -17.45
CA TYR A 65 2.82 -17.85 -18.00
C TYR A 65 3.52 -16.90 -17.01
N GLN A 66 4.29 -17.45 -16.07
CA GLN A 66 4.97 -16.68 -15.03
C GLN A 66 5.97 -15.65 -15.59
N GLY A 67 6.60 -15.93 -16.74
CA GLY A 67 7.48 -14.98 -17.43
C GLY A 67 6.74 -13.72 -17.90
N PRO A 68 5.73 -13.85 -18.79
CA PRO A 68 4.87 -12.74 -19.19
C PRO A 68 4.20 -12.00 -18.02
N ILE A 69 3.76 -12.73 -16.98
CA ILE A 69 3.20 -12.12 -15.77
C ILE A 69 4.23 -11.25 -15.06
N ALA A 70 5.48 -11.71 -14.93
CA ALA A 70 6.57 -10.92 -14.37
C ALA A 70 6.80 -9.64 -15.18
N ILE A 71 6.80 -9.72 -16.51
CA ILE A 71 6.99 -8.56 -17.37
C ILE A 71 5.86 -7.54 -17.18
N VAL A 72 4.60 -7.98 -17.20
CA VAL A 72 3.43 -7.11 -16.99
C VAL A 72 3.48 -6.47 -15.60
N ALA A 73 3.76 -7.27 -14.57
CA ALA A 73 3.96 -6.78 -13.21
C ALA A 73 5.09 -5.77 -13.13
N GLY A 74 6.22 -6.02 -13.78
CA GLY A 74 7.36 -5.13 -13.79
C GLY A 74 7.04 -3.80 -14.47
N VAL A 75 6.32 -3.83 -15.60
CA VAL A 75 5.79 -2.62 -16.25
C VAL A 75 4.83 -1.85 -15.32
N ALA A 76 3.95 -2.55 -14.59
CA ALA A 76 3.08 -1.92 -13.60
C ALA A 76 3.87 -1.23 -12.49
N PHE A 77 4.92 -1.89 -11.96
CA PHE A 77 5.82 -1.31 -10.96
C PHE A 77 6.58 -0.08 -11.48
N LEU A 78 7.03 -0.07 -12.74
CA LEU A 78 7.56 1.14 -13.37
C LEU A 78 6.51 2.25 -13.46
N GLY A 79 5.26 1.88 -13.78
CA GLY A 79 4.11 2.79 -13.73
C GLY A 79 3.90 3.39 -12.33
N PHE A 80 3.96 2.58 -11.28
CA PHE A 80 3.84 3.04 -9.89
C PHE A 80 5.01 3.93 -9.47
N ALA A 81 6.23 3.67 -9.96
CA ALA A 81 7.36 4.57 -9.74
C ALA A 81 7.07 5.96 -10.32
N LEU A 82 6.59 6.04 -11.56
CA LEU A 82 6.23 7.31 -12.20
C LEU A 82 5.05 8.00 -11.51
N TRP A 83 4.03 7.23 -11.11
CA TRP A 83 2.91 7.74 -10.32
C TRP A 83 3.40 8.33 -9.00
N THR A 84 4.22 7.59 -8.26
CA THR A 84 4.76 8.04 -6.97
C THR A 84 5.57 9.35 -7.09
N LEU A 85 6.30 9.55 -8.20
CA LEU A 85 7.02 10.80 -8.46
C LEU A 85 6.10 11.98 -8.79
N ARG A 86 4.92 11.72 -9.38
CA ARG A 86 3.91 12.76 -9.61
C ARG A 86 3.38 13.31 -8.29
N GLY A 87 3.40 12.49 -7.24
CA GLY A 87 2.85 12.80 -5.93
C GLY A 87 1.34 12.59 -5.89
N ASP A 88 0.86 12.20 -4.71
CA ASP A 88 -0.56 12.07 -4.41
C ASP A 88 -0.94 13.17 -3.41
N GLU A 89 -2.04 13.86 -3.66
CA GLU A 89 -2.59 14.87 -2.76
C GLU A 89 -3.97 14.41 -2.28
N LEU A 90 -4.27 14.70 -1.02
CA LEU A 90 -5.59 14.41 -0.47
C LEU A 90 -6.63 15.32 -1.14
N THR A 91 -7.60 14.73 -1.83
CA THR A 91 -8.66 15.51 -2.48
C THR A 91 -9.61 16.11 -1.44
N GLU A 92 -10.27 17.23 -1.78
CA GLU A 92 -11.27 17.84 -0.89
C GLU A 92 -12.40 16.85 -0.54
N ASP A 93 -12.82 16.00 -1.47
CA ASP A 93 -13.83 14.96 -1.23
C ASP A 93 -13.37 13.90 -0.22
N GLU A 94 -12.10 13.48 -0.28
CA GLU A 94 -11.52 12.53 0.68
C GLU A 94 -11.33 13.16 2.06
N ALA A 95 -10.85 14.41 2.10
CA ALA A 95 -10.75 15.20 3.31
C ALA A 95 -12.13 15.43 3.95
N ASP A 96 -13.15 15.72 3.14
CA ASP A 96 -14.52 15.95 3.59
C ASP A 96 -15.17 14.67 4.08
N LYS A 97 -14.94 13.52 3.43
CA LYS A 97 -15.34 12.21 3.98
C LYS A 97 -14.73 11.97 5.34
N ALA A 98 -13.44 12.28 5.54
CA ALA A 98 -12.79 12.14 6.84
C ALA A 98 -13.33 13.13 7.90
N ARG A 99 -13.55 14.40 7.50
CA ARG A 99 -14.08 15.48 8.36
C ARG A 99 -15.54 15.29 8.75
N ASN A 100 -16.37 14.77 7.83
CA ASN A 100 -17.82 14.64 8.00
C ASN A 100 -18.25 13.24 8.44
N ALA A 101 -17.32 12.28 8.58
CA ALA A 101 -17.65 10.95 9.05
C ALA A 101 -18.37 11.03 10.41
N THR A 102 -19.57 10.45 10.51
CA THR A 102 -20.36 10.41 11.75
C THR A 102 -20.63 8.95 12.08
N GLY A 103 -20.34 8.53 13.32
CA GLY A 103 -20.42 7.13 13.72
C GLY A 103 -19.28 6.69 14.64
N ALA A 104 -19.23 5.39 14.94
CA ALA A 104 -18.12 4.80 15.69
C ALA A 104 -16.80 4.98 14.91
N ALA A 105 -15.78 5.54 15.56
CA ALA A 105 -14.51 5.92 14.93
C ALA A 105 -13.91 4.79 14.07
N ILE A 106 -13.91 3.55 14.57
CA ILE A 106 -13.40 2.37 13.88
C ILE A 106 -14.13 2.14 12.54
N LEU A 107 -15.46 2.24 12.53
CA LEU A 107 -16.26 2.00 11.33
C LEU A 107 -16.08 3.13 10.31
N ALA A 108 -16.09 4.37 10.77
CA ALA A 108 -15.87 5.55 9.94
C ALA A 108 -14.52 5.49 9.21
N VAL A 109 -13.45 5.26 9.98
CA VAL A 109 -12.09 5.14 9.46
C VAL A 109 -11.99 3.92 8.55
N GLY A 110 -12.47 2.76 8.99
CA GLY A 110 -12.38 1.52 8.26
C GLY A 110 -13.06 1.56 6.89
N VAL A 111 -14.26 2.15 6.79
CA VAL A 111 -14.96 2.30 5.51
C VAL A 111 -14.23 3.27 4.58
N ALA A 112 -13.76 4.41 5.11
CA ALA A 112 -13.04 5.39 4.31
C ALA A 112 -11.72 4.83 3.74
N PHE A 113 -10.93 4.18 4.59
CA PHE A 113 -9.69 3.52 4.18
C PHE A 113 -9.96 2.39 3.19
N PHE A 114 -10.93 1.53 3.47
CA PHE A 114 -11.29 0.44 2.57
C PHE A 114 -11.62 0.95 1.16
N LEU A 115 -12.40 2.03 1.06
CA LEU A 115 -12.76 2.62 -0.23
C LEU A 115 -11.58 3.30 -0.93
N ALA A 116 -10.66 3.91 -0.18
CA ALA A 116 -9.50 4.59 -0.75
C ALA A 116 -8.43 3.64 -1.26
N GLU A 117 -8.25 2.51 -0.58
CA GLU A 117 -7.28 1.46 -0.94
C GLU A 117 -7.77 0.55 -2.09
N LEU A 118 -9.07 0.57 -2.40
CA LEU A 118 -9.61 -0.22 -3.50
C LEU A 118 -9.09 0.28 -4.85
N GLY A 119 -8.25 -0.54 -5.49
CA GLY A 119 -7.66 -0.26 -6.79
C GLY A 119 -6.42 0.64 -6.73
N ASP A 120 -5.88 0.88 -5.54
CA ASP A 120 -4.68 1.69 -5.36
C ASP A 120 -3.38 0.93 -5.72
N LYS A 121 -2.26 1.65 -5.84
CA LYS A 121 -0.93 1.10 -6.13
C LYS A 121 -0.51 0.04 -5.12
N THR A 122 -0.87 0.19 -3.84
CA THR A 122 -0.59 -0.77 -2.77
C THR A 122 -1.33 -2.10 -2.97
N MET A 123 -2.60 -2.05 -3.40
CA MET A 123 -3.40 -3.22 -3.76
C MET A 123 -2.77 -3.95 -4.96
N LEU A 124 -2.41 -3.23 -6.02
CA LEU A 124 -1.79 -3.83 -7.21
C LEU A 124 -0.40 -4.42 -6.92
N ALA A 125 0.40 -3.77 -6.07
CA ALA A 125 1.67 -4.30 -5.59
C ALA A 125 1.45 -5.59 -4.77
N THR A 126 0.44 -5.60 -3.89
CA THR A 126 0.09 -6.79 -3.09
C THR A 126 -0.37 -7.96 -3.95
N ILE A 127 -1.17 -7.71 -4.99
CA ILE A 127 -1.56 -8.74 -5.98
C ILE A 127 -0.30 -9.33 -6.62
N THR A 128 0.57 -8.47 -7.13
CA THR A 128 1.82 -8.88 -7.82
C THR A 128 2.70 -9.75 -6.92
N LEU A 129 2.93 -9.31 -5.68
CA LEU A 129 3.76 -10.05 -4.72
C LEU A 129 3.12 -11.40 -4.36
N ALA A 130 1.80 -11.46 -4.20
CA ALA A 130 1.12 -12.71 -3.90
C ALA A 130 1.17 -13.72 -5.05
N THR A 131 1.11 -13.24 -6.30
CA THR A 131 1.26 -14.08 -7.51
C THR A 131 2.61 -14.79 -7.56
N ARG A 132 3.67 -14.20 -6.99
CA ARG A 132 5.06 -14.70 -7.13
C ARG A 132 5.66 -15.31 -5.87
N GLU A 133 5.37 -14.72 -4.71
CA GLU A 133 6.11 -14.98 -3.47
C GLU A 133 5.30 -15.77 -2.45
N GLY A 134 4.00 -15.95 -2.69
CA GLY A 134 3.08 -16.70 -1.85
C GLY A 134 2.13 -15.81 -1.04
N TRP A 135 0.86 -16.20 -1.00
CA TRP A 135 -0.24 -15.36 -0.52
C TRP A 135 -0.20 -15.06 0.98
N PHE A 136 0.07 -16.06 1.84
CA PHE A 136 -0.07 -15.90 3.29
C PHE A 136 0.99 -14.97 3.89
N GLY A 137 2.25 -15.17 3.48
CA GLY A 137 3.36 -14.29 3.88
C GLY A 137 3.14 -12.88 3.36
N THR A 138 2.72 -12.75 2.09
CA THR A 138 2.43 -11.46 1.47
C THR A 138 1.34 -10.71 2.22
N TRP A 139 0.23 -11.37 2.58
CA TRP A 139 -0.90 -10.77 3.30
C TRP A 139 -0.50 -10.19 4.65
N LEU A 140 0.14 -11.01 5.50
CA LEU A 140 0.58 -10.55 6.81
C LEU A 140 1.60 -9.42 6.69
N GLY A 141 2.54 -9.55 5.74
CA GLY A 141 3.59 -8.58 5.58
C GLY A 141 3.09 -7.25 5.04
N SER A 142 2.20 -7.26 4.04
CA SER A 142 1.63 -6.06 3.45
C SER A 142 0.73 -5.32 4.44
N THR A 143 -0.09 -6.05 5.21
CA THR A 143 -0.90 -5.44 6.27
C THR A 143 -0.02 -4.81 7.35
N LEU A 144 1.04 -5.49 7.79
CA LEU A 144 1.97 -4.91 8.76
C LEU A 144 2.68 -3.67 8.20
N GLY A 145 3.14 -3.71 6.95
CA GLY A 145 3.84 -2.61 6.30
C GLY A 145 3.01 -1.33 6.27
N MET A 146 1.76 -1.43 5.80
CA MET A 146 0.84 -0.29 5.74
C MET A 146 0.51 0.25 7.13
N VAL A 147 0.09 -0.61 8.07
CA VAL A 147 -0.24 -0.19 9.44
C VAL A 147 0.95 0.47 10.13
N ALA A 148 2.18 -0.01 9.88
CA ALA A 148 3.38 0.60 10.41
C ALA A 148 3.66 1.99 9.81
N ALA A 149 3.43 2.17 8.51
CA ALA A 149 3.58 3.46 7.83
C ALA A 149 2.54 4.49 8.30
N ASP A 150 1.29 4.08 8.49
CA ASP A 150 0.22 4.92 9.03
C ASP A 150 0.42 5.27 10.50
N ALA A 151 0.84 4.30 11.33
CA ALA A 151 1.17 4.55 12.72
C ALA A 151 2.33 5.54 12.85
N LEU A 152 3.34 5.44 11.99
CA LEU A 152 4.43 6.40 11.92
C LEU A 152 3.89 7.79 11.55
N ALA A 153 3.00 7.89 10.55
CA ALA A 153 2.40 9.16 10.14
C ALA A 153 1.63 9.83 11.26
N ILE A 154 0.74 9.08 11.92
CA ILE A 154 -0.09 9.56 13.02
C ILE A 154 0.82 10.02 14.18
N GLY A 155 1.85 9.24 14.51
CA GLY A 155 2.82 9.59 15.54
C GLY A 155 3.60 10.87 15.22
N VAL A 156 4.17 10.98 14.01
CA VAL A 156 4.93 12.15 13.57
C VAL A 156 4.02 13.39 13.49
N GLY A 157 2.81 13.23 12.94
CA GLY A 157 1.80 14.28 12.85
C GLY A 157 1.39 14.81 14.23
N ALA A 158 1.19 13.94 15.21
CA ALA A 158 0.84 14.31 16.58
C ALA A 158 1.98 14.97 17.36
N LEU A 159 3.23 14.51 17.16
CA LEU A 159 4.40 14.97 17.94
C LEU A 159 5.01 16.27 17.42
N LEU A 160 5.03 16.48 16.10
CA LEU A 160 5.93 17.47 15.51
C LEU A 160 5.23 18.56 14.72
N GLY A 161 4.00 18.35 14.20
CA GLY A 161 3.42 19.24 13.19
C GLY A 161 4.35 19.48 11.99
N ARG A 162 5.42 18.69 11.86
CA ARG A 162 6.44 18.80 10.82
C ARG A 162 6.01 17.91 9.67
N ARG A 163 6.11 18.48 8.47
CA ARG A 163 5.95 17.73 7.23
C ARG A 163 7.08 16.70 7.16
N LEU A 164 6.73 15.44 6.98
CA LEU A 164 7.69 14.44 6.53
C LEU A 164 8.40 14.99 5.27
N PRO A 165 9.67 14.68 5.02
CA PRO A 165 10.34 15.10 3.80
C PRO A 165 9.75 14.33 2.60
N GLU A 166 8.55 14.72 2.18
CA GLU A 166 7.70 14.07 1.17
C GLU A 166 8.49 13.73 -0.09
N LYS A 167 9.35 14.66 -0.55
CA LYS A 167 10.20 14.44 -1.72
C LYS A 167 11.21 13.31 -1.53
N VAL A 168 11.87 13.23 -0.37
CA VAL A 168 12.87 12.17 -0.10
C VAL A 168 12.19 10.81 -0.05
N ILE A 169 11.02 10.76 0.59
CA ILE A 169 10.20 9.56 0.68
C ILE A 169 9.72 9.13 -0.71
N ALA A 170 9.13 10.05 -1.48
CA ALA A 170 8.64 9.79 -2.83
C ALA A 170 9.76 9.30 -3.76
N TYR A 171 10.95 9.90 -3.70
CA TYR A 171 12.10 9.41 -4.47
C TYR A 171 12.54 8.01 -4.02
N GLY A 172 12.54 7.73 -2.71
CA GLY A 172 12.86 6.40 -2.18
C GLY A 172 11.88 5.33 -2.65
N ALA A 173 10.58 5.61 -2.55
CA ALA A 173 9.51 4.72 -2.99
C ALA A 173 9.50 4.52 -4.50
N ALA A 174 9.63 5.59 -5.28
CA ALA A 174 9.76 5.49 -6.73
C ALA A 174 11.00 4.70 -7.15
N THR A 175 12.13 4.86 -6.47
CA THR A 175 13.34 4.08 -6.72
C THR A 175 13.11 2.60 -6.44
N LEU A 176 12.45 2.27 -5.32
CA LEU A 176 12.14 0.89 -4.96
C LEU A 176 11.21 0.26 -6.00
N PHE A 177 10.13 0.94 -6.36
CA PHE A 177 9.22 0.50 -7.42
C PHE A 177 9.94 0.33 -8.76
N ALA A 178 10.81 1.27 -9.14
CA ALA A 178 11.58 1.19 -10.38
C ALA A 178 12.52 -0.03 -10.39
N LEU A 179 13.23 -0.27 -9.28
CA LEU A 179 14.13 -1.41 -9.13
C LEU A 179 13.36 -2.74 -9.24
N PHE A 180 12.25 -2.90 -8.52
CA PHE A 180 11.41 -4.08 -8.64
C PHE A 180 10.84 -4.24 -10.05
N GLY A 181 10.43 -3.13 -10.67
CA GLY A 181 9.94 -3.13 -12.04
C GLY A 181 10.95 -3.69 -13.03
N VAL A 182 12.19 -3.21 -12.95
CA VAL A 182 13.31 -3.70 -13.78
C VAL A 182 13.62 -5.17 -13.46
N LEU A 183 13.74 -5.54 -12.19
CA LEU A 183 14.05 -6.92 -11.79
C LEU A 183 13.01 -7.91 -12.33
N LEU A 184 11.72 -7.59 -12.21
CA LEU A 184 10.63 -8.43 -12.70
C LEU A 184 10.63 -8.55 -14.23
N ILE A 185 10.94 -7.47 -14.97
CA ILE A 185 11.05 -7.52 -16.44
C ILE A 185 12.23 -8.40 -16.86
N VAL A 186 13.38 -8.26 -16.21
CA VAL A 186 14.59 -9.02 -16.54
C VAL A 186 14.40 -10.51 -16.21
N ASP A 187 13.83 -10.83 -15.04
CA ASP A 187 13.45 -12.19 -14.66
C ASP A 187 12.43 -12.79 -15.64
N GLY A 188 11.37 -12.05 -15.97
CA GLY A 188 10.35 -12.51 -16.91
C GLY A 188 10.83 -12.71 -18.34
N ALA A 189 11.90 -12.01 -18.73
CA ALA A 189 12.57 -12.19 -20.02
C ALA A 189 13.56 -13.38 -20.03
N GLY A 190 13.78 -14.05 -18.90
CA GLY A 190 14.74 -15.16 -18.77
C GLY A 190 16.20 -14.70 -18.79
N LEU A 191 16.47 -13.46 -18.36
CA LEU A 191 17.80 -12.86 -18.32
C LEU A 191 18.45 -12.91 -16.92
N LEU A 192 17.72 -13.41 -15.92
CA LEU A 192 18.13 -13.73 -14.55
C LEU A 192 17.74 -15.17 -14.25
#